data_AF-A0A2U9Q086-F1
#
_entry.id   AF-A0A2U9Q086-F1
#
_cell.length_a   1.000
_cell.length_b   1.000
_cell.length_c   1.000
_cell.angle_alpha   90.00
_cell.angle_beta   90.00
_cell.angle_gamma   90.00
#
_symmetry.space_group_name_H-M   'P 1'
#
loop_
_entity.id
_entity.type
_entity.pdbx_description
1 polymer ?
#
loop_
_entity_poly.entity_id
_entity_poly.type
_entity_poly.pdbx_seq_one_letter_code
_entity_poly.pdbx_strand_id
1 'polypeptide(L)'
;MGVGINFSYTTPNILIDGGDITQPPFGLDTIITPNLFPGVSISADLGNGPGIQEVATFSVDVKGAKGAVAVSNAHGTVTGAAGGVLLRPFARLIASTGDSVTTYGEPWNMN
;
A
#
# COMPACT_ATOMS: atom_id res chain seq x y z
N MET A 1 0.50 -3.33 1.24
CA MET A 1 -0.42 -3.90 2.24
C MET A 1 -1.67 -3.05 2.28
N GLY A 2 -2.84 -3.66 2.30
CA GLY A 2 -4.11 -2.92 2.36
C GLY A 2 -5.16 -3.70 3.13
N VAL A 3 -5.91 -2.98 3.96
CA VAL A 3 -7.16 -3.50 4.53
C VAL A 3 -8.30 -2.75 3.88
N GLY A 4 -9.19 -3.49 3.24
CA GLY A 4 -10.41 -2.96 2.65
C GLY A 4 -11.61 -3.35 3.50
N ILE A 5 -12.42 -2.38 3.88
CA ILE A 5 -13.74 -2.60 4.47
C ILE A 5 -14.77 -2.19 3.42
N ASN A 6 -15.68 -3.10 3.09
CA ASN A 6 -16.73 -2.84 2.13
C ASN A 6 -18.10 -3.00 2.81
N PHE A 7 -18.92 -1.96 2.69
CA PHE A 7 -20.33 -2.01 3.04
C PHE A 7 -21.15 -2.12 1.75
N SER A 8 -22.04 -3.09 1.67
CA SER A 8 -22.94 -3.26 0.53
C SER A 8 -24.38 -3.35 0.97
N TYR A 9 -25.24 -2.65 0.24
CA TYR A 9 -26.68 -2.76 0.36
C TYR A 9 -27.29 -2.70 -1.04
N THR A 10 -28.20 -3.63 -1.32
CA THR A 10 -28.95 -3.67 -2.57
C THR A 10 -30.42 -3.56 -2.23
N THR A 11 -31.12 -2.63 -2.88
CA THR A 11 -32.57 -2.49 -2.70
C THR A 11 -33.28 -3.79 -3.09
N PRO A 12 -34.36 -4.18 -2.41
CA PRO A 12 -35.13 -5.37 -2.77
C PRO A 12 -35.52 -5.36 -4.24
N ASN A 13 -35.28 -6.47 -4.93
CA ASN A 13 -35.65 -6.67 -6.31
C ASN A 13 -35.88 -8.17 -6.57
N ILE A 14 -36.60 -8.49 -7.65
CA ILE A 14 -36.88 -9.87 -8.04
C ILE A 14 -36.53 -10.09 -9.51
N LEU A 15 -36.00 -11.26 -9.82
CA LEU A 15 -35.82 -11.77 -11.17
C LEU A 15 -36.53 -13.13 -11.25
N ILE A 16 -37.43 -13.32 -12.21
CA ILE A 16 -38.02 -14.63 -12.49
C ILE A 16 -36.94 -15.46 -13.21
N ASP A 17 -36.62 -16.63 -12.68
CA ASP A 17 -35.64 -17.54 -13.25
C ASP A 17 -36.27 -18.91 -13.53
N GLY A 18 -36.46 -19.22 -14.81
CA GLY A 18 -37.07 -20.49 -15.24
C GLY A 18 -38.58 -20.63 -15.02
N GLY A 19 -39.29 -19.58 -14.60
CA GLY A 19 -40.73 -19.60 -14.33
C GLY A 19 -41.64 -19.52 -15.57
N ASP A 20 -42.82 -20.15 -15.49
CA ASP A 20 -43.87 -20.06 -16.53
C ASP A 20 -44.66 -18.75 -16.40
N ILE A 21 -44.52 -17.87 -17.39
CA ILE A 21 -45.19 -16.56 -17.45
C ILE A 21 -46.56 -16.61 -18.14
N THR A 22 -47.01 -17.78 -18.60
CA THR A 22 -48.25 -17.93 -19.39
C THR A 22 -49.47 -18.28 -18.55
N GLN A 23 -49.26 -18.75 -17.31
CA GLN A 23 -50.33 -19.09 -16.37
C GLN A 23 -50.06 -18.49 -14.99
N PRO A 24 -51.08 -18.12 -14.20
CA PRO A 24 -50.89 -17.70 -12.81
C PRO A 24 -50.11 -18.76 -12.00
N PRO A 25 -49.08 -18.38 -11.20
CA PRO A 25 -48.78 -17.03 -10.72
C PRO A 25 -47.77 -16.24 -11.57
N PHE A 26 -47.65 -16.55 -12.86
CA PHE A 26 -46.81 -15.83 -13.84
C PHE A 26 -45.32 -15.83 -13.47
N GLY A 27 -44.79 -16.99 -13.07
CA GLY A 27 -43.38 -17.21 -12.73
C GLY A 27 -42.94 -16.66 -11.37
N LEU A 28 -43.84 -16.07 -10.57
CA LEU A 28 -43.52 -15.53 -9.24
C LEU A 28 -43.22 -16.61 -8.18
N ASP A 29 -43.47 -17.87 -8.51
CA ASP A 29 -43.10 -19.04 -7.72
C ASP A 29 -41.60 -19.40 -7.82
N THR A 30 -40.88 -18.83 -8.79
CA THR A 30 -39.46 -19.10 -9.08
C THR A 30 -38.68 -17.79 -9.24
N ILE A 31 -38.40 -17.12 -8.12
CA ILE A 31 -37.67 -15.84 -8.10
C ILE A 31 -36.27 -15.93 -7.48
N ILE A 32 -35.34 -15.14 -8.02
CA ILE A 32 -34.05 -14.83 -7.43
C ILE A 32 -34.10 -13.40 -6.88
N THR A 33 -33.60 -13.21 -5.66
CA THR A 33 -33.45 -11.90 -5.02
C THR A 33 -31.97 -11.58 -4.83
N PRO A 34 -31.57 -10.30 -4.82
CA PRO A 34 -30.27 -9.91 -4.27
C PRO A 34 -30.24 -10.14 -2.74
N ASN A 35 -29.08 -9.93 -2.11
CA ASN A 35 -28.98 -9.98 -0.64
C ASN A 35 -30.03 -9.06 0.00
N LEU A 36 -30.89 -9.62 0.86
CA LEU A 36 -32.01 -8.90 1.48
C LEU A 36 -31.58 -7.99 2.64
N PHE A 37 -30.39 -8.24 3.19
CA PHE A 37 -29.84 -7.47 4.29
C PHE A 37 -28.57 -6.73 3.84
N PRO A 38 -28.28 -5.56 4.45
CA PRO A 38 -26.98 -4.94 4.29
C PRO A 38 -25.88 -5.86 4.81
N GLY A 39 -24.73 -5.85 4.13
CA GLY A 39 -23.57 -6.65 4.47
C GLY A 39 -22.34 -5.80 4.69
N VAL A 40 -21.46 -6.25 5.59
CA VAL A 40 -20.10 -5.73 5.75
C VAL A 40 -19.15 -6.87 5.45
N SER A 41 -18.13 -6.61 4.64
CA SER A 41 -17.01 -7.52 4.41
C SER A 41 -15.67 -6.83 4.69
N ILE A 42 -14.70 -7.62 5.16
CA ILE A 42 -13.33 -7.18 5.39
C ILE A 42 -12.43 -8.05 4.53
N SER A 43 -11.55 -7.42 3.76
CA SER A 43 -10.45 -8.07 3.04
C SER A 43 -9.13 -7.52 3.53
N ALA A 44 -8.17 -8.41 3.76
CA ALA A 44 -6.82 -8.04 4.17
C ALA A 44 -5.82 -8.77 3.28
N ASP A 45 -5.00 -8.01 2.56
CA ASP A 45 -4.00 -8.55 1.63
C ASP A 45 -2.60 -8.34 2.18
N LEU A 46 -1.92 -9.45 2.47
CA LEU A 46 -0.52 -9.50 2.90
C LEU A 46 0.35 -10.11 1.80
N GLY A 47 1.17 -9.28 1.15
CA GLY A 47 2.09 -9.70 0.09
C GLY A 47 3.56 -9.52 0.47
N ASN A 48 4.48 -9.94 -0.41
CA ASN A 48 5.90 -9.63 -0.22
C ASN A 48 6.11 -8.10 -0.22
N GLY A 49 6.97 -7.61 0.68
CA GLY A 49 7.35 -6.20 0.71
C GLY A 49 8.10 -5.79 -0.58
N PRO A 50 8.23 -4.47 -0.85
CA PRO A 50 8.86 -3.96 -2.06
C PRO A 50 10.40 -4.14 -2.11
N GLY A 51 11.00 -4.87 -1.16
CA GLY A 51 12.44 -5.01 -1.02
C GLY A 51 13.10 -3.83 -0.29
N ILE A 52 14.42 -3.70 -0.45
CA ILE A 52 15.22 -2.62 0.13
C ILE A 52 15.10 -1.39 -0.77
N GLN A 53 14.81 -0.23 -0.17
CA GLN A 53 14.81 1.05 -0.88
C GLN A 53 15.85 2.00 -0.31
N GLU A 54 16.46 2.79 -1.19
CA GLU A 54 17.40 3.86 -0.83
C GLU A 54 16.71 5.21 -1.02
N VAL A 55 16.82 6.08 -0.01
CA VAL A 55 16.30 7.45 -0.07
C VAL A 55 17.44 8.40 0.25
N ALA A 56 17.73 9.33 -0.66
CA ALA A 56 18.72 10.38 -0.43
C ALA A 56 18.06 11.59 0.24
N THR A 57 18.43 11.87 1.49
CA THR A 57 17.95 13.06 2.21
C THR A 57 18.40 14.36 1.54
N PHE A 58 19.60 14.38 0.97
CA PHE A 58 20.11 15.43 0.09
C PHE A 58 21.18 14.86 -0.85
N SER A 59 21.40 15.52 -1.99
CA SER A 59 22.48 15.24 -2.93
C SER A 59 22.94 16.56 -3.52
N VAL A 60 24.19 16.96 -3.25
CA VAL A 60 24.70 18.29 -3.59
C VAL A 60 26.14 18.22 -4.08
N ASP A 61 26.52 19.17 -4.94
CA ASP A 61 27.89 19.30 -5.42
C ASP A 61 28.80 19.89 -4.34
N VAL A 62 30.03 19.37 -4.25
CA VAL A 62 31.09 19.85 -3.34
C VAL A 62 32.40 20.02 -4.10
N LYS A 63 33.25 20.95 -3.66
CA LYS A 63 34.59 21.19 -4.22
C LYS A 63 35.60 21.45 -3.13
N GLY A 64 36.88 21.20 -3.43
CA GLY A 64 38.00 21.38 -2.50
C GLY A 64 38.29 20.13 -1.67
N ALA A 65 39.34 20.20 -0.84
CA ALA A 65 39.86 19.04 -0.10
C ALA A 65 39.01 18.65 1.13
N LYS A 66 38.12 19.54 1.60
CA LYS A 66 37.22 19.33 2.75
C LYS A 66 35.90 20.04 2.50
N GLY A 67 34.80 19.48 3.00
CA GLY A 67 33.47 20.07 2.97
C GLY A 67 32.55 19.42 4.00
N ALA A 68 31.54 20.14 4.45
CA ALA A 68 30.53 19.64 5.37
C ALA A 68 29.15 20.16 4.96
N VAL A 69 28.16 19.28 4.99
CA VAL A 69 26.74 19.59 4.77
C VAL A 69 25.97 18.95 5.91
N ALA A 70 25.06 19.69 6.51
CA ALA A 70 24.27 19.24 7.64
C ALA A 70 22.77 19.39 7.33
N VAL A 71 21.99 18.48 7.88
CA VAL A 71 20.52 18.48 7.80
C VAL A 71 19.95 18.28 9.19
N SER A 72 18.85 18.96 9.48
CA SER A 72 18.11 18.82 10.75
C SER A 72 16.62 18.66 10.44
N ASN A 73 15.96 17.76 11.18
CA ASN A 73 14.52 17.48 11.06
C ASN A 73 14.02 17.16 9.65
N ALA A 74 14.82 16.42 8.87
CA ALA A 74 14.33 15.83 7.63
C ALA A 74 13.23 14.80 7.93
N HIS A 75 12.15 14.83 7.14
CA HIS A 75 11.00 13.97 7.33
C HIS A 75 10.98 12.85 6.27
N GLY A 76 10.72 11.62 6.73
CA GLY A 76 10.45 10.46 5.89
C GLY A 76 9.31 9.64 6.49
N THR A 77 8.46 9.08 5.63
CA THR A 77 7.33 8.25 6.03
C THR A 77 7.18 7.06 5.10
N VAL A 78 6.74 5.93 5.65
CA VAL A 78 6.34 4.74 4.90
C VAL A 78 5.03 4.24 5.48
N THR A 79 4.10 3.86 4.61
CA THR A 79 2.78 3.32 5.00
C THR A 79 2.57 1.94 4.38
N GLY A 80 1.63 1.19 4.94
CA GLY A 80 1.37 -0.19 4.50
C GLY A 80 2.57 -1.10 4.68
N ALA A 81 3.42 -0.85 5.68
CA ALA A 81 4.49 -1.75 6.10
C ALA A 81 3.99 -2.62 7.26
N ALA A 82 4.27 -3.92 7.19
CA ALA A 82 3.96 -4.89 8.24
C ALA A 82 5.21 -5.75 8.47
N GLY A 83 5.48 -6.13 9.72
CA GLY A 83 6.68 -6.90 10.10
C GLY A 83 7.88 -6.04 10.51
N GLY A 84 7.67 -4.74 10.78
CA GLY A 84 8.70 -3.81 11.22
C GLY A 84 9.41 -3.10 10.07
N VAL A 85 9.93 -1.91 10.36
CA VAL A 85 10.68 -1.08 9.41
C VAL A 85 12.08 -0.86 9.97
N LEU A 86 13.10 -1.19 9.17
CA LEU A 86 14.50 -0.93 9.48
C LEU A 86 15.02 0.18 8.57
N LEU A 87 15.67 1.18 9.16
CA LEU A 87 16.36 2.25 8.43
C LEU A 87 17.86 2.12 8.62
N ARG A 88 18.63 2.14 7.54
CA ARG A 88 20.10 2.15 7.60
C ARG A 88 20.63 3.48 7.08
N PRO A 89 21.26 4.32 7.93
CA PRO A 89 21.84 5.56 7.48
C PRO A 89 23.11 5.29 6.66
N PHE A 90 23.36 6.14 5.67
CA PHE A 90 24.59 6.11 4.89
C PHE A 90 25.06 7.53 4.54
N ALA A 91 26.34 7.67 4.22
CA ALA A 91 26.89 8.85 3.59
C ALA A 91 27.73 8.43 2.39
N ARG A 92 27.51 9.07 1.24
CA ARG A 92 28.17 8.74 -0.03
C ARG A 92 28.87 9.96 -0.60
N LEU A 93 30.12 9.78 -1.01
CA LEU A 93 30.89 10.76 -1.76
C LEU A 93 31.19 10.19 -3.15
N ILE A 94 30.93 10.98 -4.19
CA ILE A 94 31.19 10.63 -5.59
C ILE A 94 32.08 11.73 -6.17
N ALA A 95 33.26 11.34 -6.67
CA ALA A 95 34.15 12.24 -7.37
C ALA A 95 33.65 12.47 -8.80
N SER A 96 33.97 13.63 -9.39
CA SER A 96 33.66 13.92 -10.79
C SER A 96 34.39 12.98 -11.77
N THR A 97 35.45 12.30 -11.31
CA THR A 97 36.18 11.26 -12.04
C THR A 97 35.48 9.91 -12.06
N GLY A 98 34.38 9.75 -11.31
CA GLY A 98 33.59 8.50 -11.23
C GLY A 98 33.90 7.64 -10.01
N ASP A 99 34.95 7.95 -9.25
CA ASP A 99 35.27 7.24 -8.00
C ASP A 99 34.18 7.49 -6.95
N SER A 100 33.82 6.47 -6.17
CA SER A 100 32.83 6.64 -5.10
C SER A 100 33.17 5.83 -3.85
N VAL A 101 32.78 6.37 -2.70
CA VAL A 101 32.87 5.69 -1.41
C VAL A 101 31.57 5.94 -0.65
N THR A 102 31.04 4.88 -0.04
CA THR A 102 29.85 4.94 0.82
C THR A 102 30.17 4.32 2.16
N THR A 103 29.84 5.02 3.23
CA THR A 103 29.88 4.49 4.60
C THR A 103 28.47 4.25 5.10
N TYR A 104 28.29 3.20 5.90
CA TYR A 104 27.00 2.80 6.47
C TYR A 104 27.08 2.87 8.00
N GLY A 105 26.04 3.43 8.61
CA GLY A 105 25.88 3.43 10.07
C GLY A 105 25.03 2.26 10.55
N GLU A 106 24.88 2.20 11.88
CA GLU A 106 24.04 1.20 12.54
C GLU A 106 22.57 1.35 12.13
N PRO A 107 21.87 0.25 11.81
CA PRO A 107 20.44 0.30 11.53
C PRO A 107 19.61 0.75 12.73
N TRP A 108 18.54 1.50 12.46
CA TRP A 108 17.56 1.96 13.43
C TRP A 108 16.26 1.17 13.24
N ASN A 109 15.73 0.62 14.33
CA ASN A 109 14.43 -0.05 14.34
C ASN A 109 13.32 0.97 14.59
N MET A 110 12.36 1.02 13.67
CA MET A 110 11.22 1.95 13.70
C MET A 110 9.94 1.29 14.22
N ASN A 111 10.03 0.10 14.81
CA ASN A 111 8.91 -0.66 15.36
C ASN A 111 9.10 -0.98 16.84
#